data_AF-A0A930BUR4-F1
#
_entry.id   AF-A0A930BUR4-F1
#
_cell.length_a   1.000
_cell.length_b   1.000
_cell.length_c   1.000
_cell.angle_alpha   90.00
_cell.angle_beta   90.00
_cell.angle_gamma   90.00
#
_symmetry.space_group_name_H-M   'P 1'
#
loop_
_entity.id
_entity.type
_entity.pdbx_description
1 polymer ?
#
loop_
_entity_poly.entity_id
_entity_poly.type
_entity_poly.pdbx_seq_one_letter_code
_entity_poly.pdbx_strand_id
1 'polypeptide(L)'
;DDIRFDEALLCPPQQAAALLWQAGLIRPEEGGKPSGWAAAGAIDFRSAADGRVFVIGDAIGLVSPQFGYFPKTGQVANRMGQAVARQIAAQATGQAAVPLLPESVCHVTTSVEPLESVRIDTSYRDRGDGFLVQTVKQARNPNPSGEDAAWAEAMYRDFLLP
;
A
#
# COMPACT_ATOMS: atom_id res chain seq x y z
N ASP A 1 -8.65 15.34 -30.93
CA ASP A 1 -8.53 14.10 -31.70
C ASP A 1 -9.36 13.03 -31.08
N ASP A 2 -10.03 12.24 -31.91
CA ASP A 2 -10.91 11.17 -31.49
C ASP A 2 -10.29 9.83 -31.88
N ILE A 3 -10.20 8.91 -30.93
CA ILE A 3 -9.69 7.55 -31.15
C ILE A 3 -10.88 6.60 -31.21
N ARG A 4 -11.03 5.85 -32.30
CA ARG A 4 -12.04 4.79 -32.42
C ARG A 4 -11.50 3.49 -31.79
N PHE A 5 -12.36 2.80 -31.06
CA PHE A 5 -12.08 1.50 -30.45
C PHE A 5 -13.34 0.63 -30.53
N ASP A 6 -13.15 -0.68 -30.62
CA ASP A 6 -14.25 -1.64 -30.48
C ASP A 6 -14.58 -1.87 -28.99
N GLU A 7 -13.55 -1.91 -28.14
CA GLU A 7 -13.64 -2.01 -26.68
C GLU A 7 -12.56 -1.15 -25.99
N ALA A 8 -12.88 -0.60 -24.81
CA ALA A 8 -11.93 0.17 -24.01
C ALA A 8 -12.10 -0.11 -22.50
N LEU A 9 -10.97 -0.37 -21.82
CA LEU A 9 -10.88 -0.39 -20.36
C LEU A 9 -10.30 0.95 -19.89
N LEU A 10 -11.14 1.77 -19.25
CA LEU A 10 -10.71 3.05 -18.71
C LEU A 10 -10.39 2.92 -17.22
N CYS A 11 -9.14 3.24 -16.85
CA CYS A 11 -8.69 3.34 -15.46
C CYS A 11 -8.47 4.82 -15.13
N PRO A 12 -9.49 5.53 -14.60
CA PRO A 12 -9.36 6.96 -14.32
C PRO A 12 -8.35 7.21 -13.20
N PRO A 13 -7.83 8.46 -13.09
CA PRO A 13 -7.05 8.86 -11.92
C PRO A 13 -7.79 8.58 -10.62
N GLN A 14 -7.05 8.09 -9.62
CA GLN A 14 -7.59 7.71 -8.32
C GLN A 14 -7.10 8.67 -7.23
N GLN A 15 -7.85 8.72 -6.14
CA GLN A 15 -7.55 9.52 -4.96
C GLN A 15 -8.15 8.87 -3.71
N ALA A 16 -7.76 9.36 -2.53
CA ALA A 16 -8.36 8.95 -1.27
C ALA A 16 -9.88 9.21 -1.25
N ALA A 17 -10.59 8.36 -0.52
CA ALA A 17 -12.05 8.44 -0.40
C ALA A 17 -12.52 9.80 0.14
N ALA A 18 -13.73 10.20 -0.26
CA ALA A 18 -14.33 11.50 0.08
C ALA A 18 -14.35 11.82 1.59
N LEU A 19 -14.44 10.79 2.44
CA LEU A 19 -14.37 10.96 3.90
C LEU A 19 -13.10 11.69 4.35
N LEU A 20 -11.95 11.40 3.74
CA LEU A 20 -10.68 12.04 4.10
C LEU A 20 -10.63 13.51 3.67
N TRP A 21 -11.30 13.84 2.56
CA TRP A 21 -11.48 15.23 2.13
C TRP A 21 -12.34 16.00 3.11
N GLN A 22 -13.48 15.43 3.49
CA GLN A 22 -14.41 16.04 4.45
C GLN A 22 -13.77 16.21 5.83
N ALA A 23 -12.91 15.27 6.24
CA ALA A 23 -12.16 15.33 7.48
C ALA A 23 -10.91 16.25 7.42
N GLY A 24 -10.62 16.88 6.28
CA GLY A 24 -9.46 17.75 6.14
C GLY A 24 -8.11 17.03 6.24
N LEU A 25 -8.07 15.73 5.93
CA LEU A 25 -6.88 14.87 6.09
C LEU A 25 -6.01 14.77 4.83
N ILE A 26 -6.41 15.41 3.73
CA ILE A 26 -5.68 15.36 2.47
C ILE A 26 -4.40 16.19 2.58
N ARG A 27 -3.27 15.57 2.21
CA ARG A 27 -1.97 16.20 2.21
C ARG A 27 -1.92 17.32 1.17
N PRO A 28 -1.50 18.54 1.55
CA PRO A 28 -1.14 19.56 0.58
C PRO A 28 0.22 19.25 -0.07
N GLU A 29 0.34 19.56 -1.36
CA GLU A 29 1.59 19.57 -2.10
C GLU A 29 2.24 20.95 -2.04
N GLU A 30 3.43 21.06 -2.64
CA GLU A 30 4.08 22.35 -2.85
C GLU A 30 3.15 23.31 -3.62
N GLY A 31 3.03 24.53 -3.13
CA GLY A 31 2.07 25.51 -3.67
C GLY A 31 0.63 25.35 -3.18
N GLY A 32 0.36 24.45 -2.22
CA GLY A 32 -0.91 24.38 -1.49
C GLY A 32 -2.04 23.61 -2.20
N LYS A 33 -1.77 23.01 -3.36
CA LYS A 33 -2.74 22.13 -4.04
C LYS A 33 -2.91 20.82 -3.28
N PRO A 34 -4.11 20.23 -3.24
CA PRO A 34 -4.30 18.93 -2.60
C PRO A 34 -3.64 17.81 -3.43
N SER A 35 -2.89 16.92 -2.77
CA SER A 35 -2.25 15.76 -3.42
C SER A 35 -3.24 14.66 -3.84
N GLY A 36 -4.46 14.72 -3.33
CA GLY A 36 -5.45 13.66 -3.47
C GLY A 36 -5.28 12.49 -2.48
N TRP A 37 -4.25 12.49 -1.64
CA TRP A 37 -3.97 11.41 -0.68
C TRP A 37 -3.80 11.94 0.74
N ALA A 38 -3.90 11.06 1.73
CA ALA A 38 -3.83 11.45 3.13
C ALA A 38 -2.44 11.93 3.57
N ALA A 39 -2.39 12.89 4.49
CA ALA A 39 -1.18 13.23 5.24
C ALA A 39 -1.00 12.27 6.42
N ALA A 40 -0.28 11.17 6.18
CA ALA A 40 0.02 10.19 7.21
C ALA A 40 1.52 9.89 7.30
N GLY A 41 2.01 9.56 8.49
CA GLY A 41 3.40 9.16 8.69
C GLY A 41 3.73 7.86 7.95
N ALA A 42 4.91 7.80 7.36
CA ALA A 42 5.36 6.68 6.53
C ALA A 42 5.57 5.36 7.31
N ILE A 43 5.73 5.46 8.63
CA ILE A 43 6.10 4.34 9.50
C ILE A 43 5.01 4.06 10.53
N ASP A 44 4.48 5.11 11.18
CA ASP A 44 3.47 4.98 12.23
C ASP A 44 2.03 5.03 11.68
N PHE A 45 1.85 5.44 10.43
CA PHE A 45 0.57 5.61 9.76
C PHE A 45 -0.37 6.60 10.46
N ARG A 46 0.15 7.47 11.32
CA ARG A 46 -0.64 8.45 12.05
C ARG A 46 -0.93 9.65 11.17
N SER A 47 -2.14 10.17 11.26
CA SER A 47 -2.51 11.44 10.63
C SER A 47 -1.66 12.58 11.19
N ALA A 48 -1.18 13.45 10.30
CA ALA A 48 -0.47 14.66 10.69
C ALA A 48 -1.36 15.68 11.43
N ALA A 49 -2.68 15.62 11.22
CA ALA A 49 -3.65 16.54 11.83
C ALA A 49 -4.09 16.10 13.23
N ASP A 50 -4.22 14.80 13.47
CA ASP A 50 -4.56 14.22 14.77
C ASP A 50 -3.84 12.88 14.94
N GLY A 51 -2.85 12.84 15.84
CA GLY A 51 -2.05 11.63 16.06
C GLY A 51 -2.85 10.44 16.57
N ARG A 52 -4.10 10.60 17.04
CA ARG A 52 -4.98 9.48 17.43
C ARG A 52 -5.65 8.80 16.24
N VAL A 53 -5.64 9.45 15.08
CA VAL A 53 -6.21 8.93 13.83
C VAL A 53 -5.11 8.24 13.04
N PHE A 54 -5.37 7.03 12.58
CA PHE A 54 -4.49 6.30 11.68
C PHE A 54 -5.10 6.24 10.28
N VAL A 55 -4.25 6.33 9.25
CA VAL A 55 -4.65 6.19 7.85
C VAL A 55 -3.81 5.11 7.20
N ILE A 56 -4.47 4.08 6.68
CA ILE A 56 -3.83 2.89 6.10
C ILE A 56 -4.37 2.58 4.70
N GLY A 57 -3.73 1.62 4.04
CA GLY A 57 -4.16 1.13 2.73
C GLY A 57 -4.06 2.20 1.65
N ASP A 58 -4.93 2.12 0.66
CA ASP A 58 -4.85 2.96 -0.55
C ASP A 58 -4.95 4.46 -0.27
N ALA A 59 -5.46 4.88 0.89
CA ALA A 59 -5.61 6.28 1.25
C ALA A 59 -4.28 6.98 1.54
N ILE A 60 -3.21 6.25 1.86
CA ILE A 60 -1.92 6.82 2.23
C ILE A 60 -1.27 7.62 1.09
N GLY A 61 -0.72 8.79 1.46
CA GLY A 61 0.02 9.66 0.57
C GLY A 61 1.50 9.30 0.43
N LEU A 62 2.32 10.30 0.10
CA LEU A 62 3.75 10.16 -0.12
C LEU A 62 4.46 9.63 1.13
N VAL A 63 5.26 8.57 1.00
CA VAL A 63 5.97 7.91 2.11
C VAL A 63 7.49 8.02 2.03
N SER A 64 8.05 8.17 0.83
CA SER A 64 9.49 8.36 0.65
C SER A 64 9.78 9.17 -0.61
N PRO A 65 10.72 10.12 -0.57
CA PRO A 65 11.21 10.78 -1.78
C PRO A 65 11.84 9.80 -2.78
N GLN A 66 12.32 8.63 -2.34
CA GLN A 66 12.98 7.65 -3.21
C GLN A 66 12.01 6.93 -4.16
N PHE A 67 10.87 6.49 -3.64
CA PHE A 67 9.95 5.60 -4.36
C PHE A 67 8.50 6.11 -4.37
N GLY A 68 8.25 7.25 -3.75
CA GLY A 68 6.93 7.87 -3.71
C GLY A 68 6.01 7.20 -2.70
N TYR A 69 5.21 6.26 -3.19
CA TYR A 69 4.10 5.64 -2.47
C TYR A 69 4.38 4.17 -2.21
N PHE A 70 3.86 3.62 -1.12
CA PHE A 70 3.67 2.16 -1.08
C PHE A 70 2.71 1.75 -2.21
N PRO A 71 2.90 0.57 -2.84
CA PRO A 71 1.95 0.07 -3.81
C PRO A 71 0.60 -0.14 -3.12
N LYS A 72 -0.46 0.33 -3.77
CA LYS A 72 -1.84 0.31 -3.27
C LYS A 72 -2.43 -1.08 -3.52
N THR A 73 -2.11 -2.02 -2.63
CA THR A 73 -2.47 -3.44 -2.74
C THR A 73 -3.12 -3.96 -1.47
N GLY A 74 -3.92 -5.01 -1.60
CA GLY A 74 -4.58 -5.67 -0.47
C GLY A 74 -3.58 -6.14 0.60
N GLN A 75 -2.43 -6.69 0.20
CA GLN A 75 -1.40 -7.13 1.16
C GLN A 75 -0.81 -5.95 1.93
N VAL A 76 -0.44 -4.86 1.26
CA VAL A 76 0.11 -3.68 1.94
C VAL A 76 -0.92 -3.11 2.92
N ALA A 77 -2.19 -2.99 2.51
CA ALA A 77 -3.26 -2.51 3.38
C ALA A 77 -3.44 -3.40 4.61
N ASN A 78 -3.44 -4.73 4.42
CA ASN A 78 -3.50 -5.70 5.52
C ASN A 78 -2.33 -5.55 6.49
N ARG A 79 -1.08 -5.46 5.99
CA ARG A 79 0.11 -5.31 6.86
C ARG A 79 0.15 -3.97 7.59
N MET A 80 -0.30 -2.88 6.97
CA MET A 80 -0.52 -1.61 7.65
C MET A 80 -1.55 -1.74 8.77
N GLY A 81 -2.66 -2.45 8.53
CA GLY A 81 -3.68 -2.74 9.55
C GLY A 81 -3.10 -3.49 10.75
N GLN A 82 -2.30 -4.54 10.51
CA GLN A 82 -1.60 -5.27 11.57
C GLN A 82 -0.62 -4.37 12.35
N ALA A 83 0.13 -3.52 11.66
CA ALA A 83 1.05 -2.58 12.28
C ALA A 83 0.31 -1.59 13.19
N VAL A 84 -0.79 -1.00 12.71
CA VAL A 84 -1.62 -0.07 13.50
C VAL A 84 -2.27 -0.79 14.68
N ALA A 85 -2.79 -2.00 14.51
CA ALA A 85 -3.37 -2.77 15.62
C ALA A 85 -2.34 -2.99 16.75
N ARG A 86 -1.09 -3.32 16.42
CA ARG A 86 0.01 -3.44 17.40
C ARG A 86 0.32 -2.11 18.09
N GLN A 87 0.32 -1.00 17.35
CA GLN A 87 0.51 0.33 17.90
C GLN A 87 -0.60 0.70 18.90
N ILE A 88 -1.86 0.44 18.56
CA ILE A 88 -3.01 0.70 19.43
C ILE A 88 -2.91 -0.15 20.70
N ALA A 89 -2.62 -1.45 20.56
CA ALA A 89 -2.50 -2.36 21.70
C ALA A 89 -1.36 -1.95 22.65
N ALA A 90 -0.18 -1.60 22.11
CA ALA A 90 0.94 -1.13 22.91
C ALA A 90 0.61 0.20 23.62
N GLN A 91 -0.01 1.15 22.90
CA GLN A 91 -0.41 2.43 23.49
C GLN A 91 -1.43 2.24 24.62
N ALA A 92 -2.39 1.32 24.47
CA ALA A 92 -3.39 1.02 25.50
C ALA A 92 -2.79 0.44 26.79
N THR A 93 -1.61 -0.20 26.70
CA THR A 93 -0.90 -0.79 27.85
C THR A 93 0.28 0.06 28.32
N GLY A 94 0.46 1.27 27.79
CA GLY A 94 1.57 2.16 28.13
C GLY A 94 2.94 1.68 27.61
N GLN A 95 2.95 0.78 26.62
CA GLN A 95 4.15 0.25 25.99
C GLN A 95 4.47 0.99 24.68
N ALA A 96 5.74 1.01 24.31
CA ALA A 96 6.16 1.45 22.98
C ALA A 96 5.95 0.32 21.96
N ALA A 97 5.30 0.61 20.84
CA ALA A 97 5.23 -0.32 19.73
C ALA A 97 6.53 -0.28 18.91
N VAL A 98 7.02 -1.46 18.55
CA VAL A 98 8.09 -1.59 17.55
C VAL A 98 7.48 -1.30 16.18
N PRO A 99 8.03 -0.33 15.42
CA PRO A 99 7.55 -0.06 14.08
C PRO A 99 7.61 -1.28 13.17
N LEU A 100 6.55 -1.48 12.39
CA LEU A 100 6.45 -2.56 11.42
C LEU A 100 6.17 -1.96 10.04
N LEU A 101 7.13 -2.10 9.13
CA LEU A 101 6.95 -1.70 7.74
C LEU A 101 6.18 -2.79 6.98
N PRO A 102 5.31 -2.43 6.03
CA PRO A 102 4.61 -3.42 5.21
C PRO A 102 5.60 -4.12 4.27
N GLU A 103 5.16 -5.23 3.70
CA GLU A 103 5.81 -5.90 2.57
C GLU A 103 4.77 -6.08 1.46
N SER A 104 5.23 -6.25 0.22
CA SER A 104 4.32 -6.45 -0.91
C SER A 104 4.81 -7.57 -1.81
N VAL A 105 3.91 -8.49 -2.14
CA VAL A 105 4.06 -9.47 -3.21
C VAL A 105 2.95 -9.21 -4.22
N CYS A 106 3.32 -9.14 -5.49
CA CYS A 106 2.36 -9.03 -6.59
C CYS A 106 2.62 -10.13 -7.59
N HIS A 107 1.61 -10.95 -7.83
CA HIS A 107 1.58 -11.93 -8.90
C HIS A 107 0.90 -11.31 -10.12
N VAL A 108 1.61 -11.29 -11.25
CA VAL A 108 1.12 -10.72 -12.51
C VAL A 108 1.12 -11.80 -13.57
N THR A 109 -0.06 -12.17 -14.07
CA THR A 109 -0.17 -13.05 -15.25
C THR A 109 0.21 -12.25 -16.49
N THR A 110 1.27 -12.67 -17.18
CA THR A 110 1.81 -11.96 -18.36
C THR A 110 1.38 -12.61 -19.67
N SER A 111 0.98 -13.87 -19.64
CA SER A 111 0.39 -14.60 -20.77
C SER A 111 -0.57 -15.66 -20.23
N VAL A 112 -1.65 -15.94 -20.95
CA VAL A 112 -2.62 -16.99 -20.60
C VAL A 112 -2.42 -18.27 -21.41
N GLU A 113 -1.78 -18.20 -22.59
CA GLU A 113 -1.48 -19.37 -23.42
C GLU A 113 -0.17 -19.17 -24.22
N PRO A 114 0.96 -19.81 -23.83
CA PRO A 114 1.11 -20.58 -22.58
C PRO A 114 0.96 -19.67 -21.35
N LEU A 115 0.56 -20.26 -20.23
CA LEU A 115 0.45 -19.52 -18.98
C LEU A 115 1.85 -19.08 -18.52
N GLU A 116 2.03 -17.77 -18.33
CA GLU A 116 3.27 -17.19 -17.79
C GLU A 116 2.94 -16.14 -16.74
N SER A 117 3.85 -15.94 -15.77
CA SER A 117 3.70 -14.89 -14.76
C SER A 117 5.01 -14.21 -14.39
N VAL A 118 4.89 -13.07 -13.72
CA VAL A 118 5.98 -12.39 -13.02
C VAL A 118 5.54 -12.20 -11.57
N ARG A 119 6.43 -12.57 -10.64
CA ARG A 119 6.31 -12.25 -9.22
C ARG A 119 7.17 -11.03 -8.91
N ILE A 120 6.59 -10.04 -8.24
CA ILE A 120 7.26 -8.83 -7.78
C ILE A 120 7.22 -8.80 -6.26
N ASP A 121 8.37 -8.93 -5.62
CA ASP A 121 8.54 -8.81 -4.17
C ASP A 121 9.13 -7.45 -3.84
N THR A 122 8.51 -6.75 -2.89
CA THR A 122 8.95 -5.44 -2.42
C THR A 122 9.09 -5.44 -0.91
N SER A 123 10.25 -5.02 -0.43
CA SER A 123 10.54 -4.82 0.99
C SER A 123 11.05 -3.41 1.25
N TYR A 124 10.93 -2.99 2.51
CA TYR A 124 11.30 -1.65 2.95
C TYR A 124 12.15 -1.70 4.20
N ARG A 125 13.04 -0.71 4.32
CA ARG A 125 13.86 -0.51 5.50
C ARG A 125 13.89 0.97 5.88
N ASP A 126 13.78 1.25 7.17
CA ASP A 126 14.08 2.57 7.71
C ASP A 126 15.61 2.79 7.77
N ARG A 127 16.07 3.89 7.21
CA ARG A 127 17.48 4.31 7.26
C ARG A 127 17.87 4.85 8.64
N GLY A 128 16.89 5.19 9.49
CA GLY A 128 17.08 5.68 10.85
C GLY A 128 16.94 7.20 10.97
N ASP A 129 16.74 7.91 9.86
CA ASP A 129 16.47 9.35 9.78
C ASP A 129 15.07 9.66 9.25
N GLY A 130 14.17 8.68 9.30
CA GLY A 130 12.82 8.76 8.73
C GLY A 130 12.77 8.54 7.22
N PHE A 131 13.91 8.27 6.57
CA PHE A 131 13.96 7.95 5.15
C PHE A 131 13.75 6.45 4.92
N LEU A 132 12.68 6.09 4.23
CA LEU A 132 12.43 4.71 3.83
C LEU A 132 13.13 4.38 2.51
N VAL A 133 13.84 3.25 2.52
CA VAL A 133 14.48 2.66 1.35
C VAL A 133 13.67 1.47 0.86
N GLN A 134 13.35 1.44 -0.44
CA GLN A 134 12.66 0.33 -1.08
C GLN A 134 13.65 -0.61 -1.78
N THR A 135 13.41 -1.92 -1.68
CA THR A 135 14.05 -2.95 -2.50
C THR A 135 12.98 -3.72 -3.26
N VAL A 136 13.13 -3.83 -4.58
CA VAL A 136 12.23 -4.59 -5.45
C VAL A 136 12.99 -5.75 -6.08
N LYS A 137 12.41 -6.95 -6.06
CA LYS A 137 12.87 -8.13 -6.79
C LYS A 137 11.77 -8.59 -7.73
N GLN A 138 12.15 -8.92 -8.96
CA GLN A 138 11.23 -9.46 -9.95
C GLN A 138 11.72 -10.82 -10.42
N ALA A 139 10.83 -11.80 -10.48
CA ALA A 139 11.11 -13.14 -10.96
C ALA A 139 10.07 -13.52 -12.01
N ARG A 140 10.53 -13.78 -13.24
CA ARG A 140 9.69 -14.33 -14.30
C ARG A 140 9.54 -15.84 -14.10
N ASN A 141 8.31 -16.32 -14.21
CA ASN A 141 7.96 -17.73 -14.17
C ASN A 141 7.23 -18.12 -15.47
N PRO A 142 7.92 -18.80 -16.41
CA PRO A 142 7.32 -19.21 -17.68
C PRO A 142 6.41 -20.43 -17.56
N ASN A 143 6.31 -21.06 -16.37
CA ASN A 143 5.45 -22.21 -16.13
C ASN A 143 4.93 -22.18 -14.68
N PRO A 144 4.07 -21.21 -14.32
CA PRO A 144 3.55 -21.08 -12.98
C PRO A 144 2.67 -22.27 -12.59
N SER A 145 2.72 -22.61 -11.30
CA SER A 145 2.17 -23.85 -10.75
C SER A 145 1.10 -23.61 -9.67
N GLY A 146 0.55 -22.38 -9.63
CA GLY A 146 -0.50 -21.98 -8.69
C GLY A 146 0.00 -21.25 -7.45
N GLU A 147 1.23 -20.71 -7.48
CA GLU A 147 1.82 -19.95 -6.38
C GLU A 147 1.01 -18.69 -6.05
N ASP A 148 0.37 -18.09 -7.05
CA ASP A 148 -0.51 -16.94 -6.93
C ASP A 148 -1.81 -17.28 -6.18
N ALA A 149 -2.44 -18.39 -6.53
CA ALA A 149 -3.66 -18.87 -5.88
C ALA A 149 -3.38 -19.25 -4.42
N ALA A 150 -2.27 -19.96 -4.17
CA ALA A 150 -1.86 -20.30 -2.81
C ALA A 150 -1.55 -19.06 -1.96
N TRP A 151 -0.87 -18.06 -2.55
CA TRP A 151 -0.64 -16.77 -1.90
C TRP A 151 -1.96 -16.04 -1.59
N ALA A 152 -2.89 -16.00 -2.55
CA ALA A 152 -4.17 -15.34 -2.37
C ALA A 152 -5.02 -16.00 -1.26
N GLU A 153 -5.07 -17.34 -1.22
CA GLU A 153 -5.78 -18.07 -0.17
C GLU A 153 -5.20 -17.77 1.22
N ALA A 154 -3.87 -17.79 1.36
CA ALA A 154 -3.22 -17.42 2.61
C ALA A 154 -3.55 -15.98 3.01
N MET A 155 -3.62 -15.06 2.04
CA MET A 155 -3.95 -13.66 2.31
C MET A 155 -5.40 -13.45 2.71
N TYR A 156 -6.35 -14.12 2.06
CA TYR A 156 -7.75 -14.06 2.45
C TYR A 156 -7.98 -14.68 3.83
N ARG A 157 -7.27 -15.75 4.17
CA ARG A 157 -7.30 -16.36 5.49
C ARG A 157 -6.82 -15.40 6.57
N ASP A 158 -5.68 -14.73 6.35
CA ASP A 158 -5.13 -13.75 7.29
C ASP A 158 -6.03 -12.50 7.45
N PHE A 159 -6.71 -12.07 6.38
CA PHE A 159 -7.55 -10.87 6.38
C PHE A 159 -8.98 -11.10 6.89
N LEU A 160 -9.61 -12.24 6.55
CA LEU A 160 -11.04 -12.46 6.75
C LEU A 160 -11.39 -13.41 7.89
N LEU A 161 -10.43 -14.17 8.41
CA LEU A 161 -10.68 -15.14 9.47
C LEU A 161 -10.17 -14.61 10.82
N PRO A 162 -10.99 -14.65 11.88
CA PRO A 162 -10.65 -14.15 13.21
C PRO A 162 -9.59 -14.99 13.94
#